data_AF-A0A0C2WJE2-F1
#
_entry.id   AF-A0A0C2WJE2-F1
#
_cell.length_a   1.000
_cell.length_b   1.000
_cell.length_c   1.000
_cell.angle_alpha   90.00
_cell.angle_beta   90.00
_cell.angle_gamma   90.00
#
_symmetry.space_group_name_H-M   'P 1'
#
loop_
_entity.id
_entity.type
_entity.pdbx_description
1 polymer ?
#
loop_
_entity_poly.entity_id
_entity_poly.type
_entity_poly.pdbx_seq_one_letter_code
_entity_poly.pdbx_strand_id
1 'polypeptide(L)'
;MWRYPNVERHEKDFDVYKWTGRNKYVVLGEPDYISFGGGEGKYGLCLDETLFEGSSARCPTFDNEPLCSPGANKAGAVAFECVALEV
;
A
#
# COMPACT_ATOMS: atom_id res chain seq x y z
N MET A 1 2.23 -4.12 7.27
CA MET A 1 1.45 -3.06 6.58
C MET A 1 0.11 -2.90 7.30
N TRP A 2 -0.51 -1.72 7.32
CA TRP A 2 -1.76 -1.51 8.03
C TRP A 2 -2.61 -0.41 7.37
N ARG A 3 -3.91 -0.37 7.69
CA ARG A 3 -4.82 0.72 7.29
C ARG A 3 -5.91 0.96 8.33
N TYR A 4 -6.55 2.13 8.26
CA TYR A 4 -7.78 2.45 8.97
C TYR A 4 -8.98 2.38 8.01
N PRO A 5 -9.78 1.29 8.02
CA PRO A 5 -10.85 1.08 7.05
C PRO A 5 -12.08 1.97 7.26
N ASN A 6 -12.29 2.56 8.45
CA ASN A 6 -13.47 3.39 8.76
C ASN A 6 -13.08 4.61 9.61
N VAL A 7 -13.25 5.81 9.05
CA VAL A 7 -13.03 7.07 9.80
C VAL A 7 -14.26 7.47 10.63
N GLU A 8 -15.43 6.89 10.32
CA GLU A 8 -16.72 7.26 10.94
C GLU A 8 -17.08 6.43 12.20
N ARG A 9 -16.43 5.28 12.41
CA ARG A 9 -16.64 4.49 13.64
C ARG A 9 -15.70 5.01 14.73
N HIS A 10 -16.28 5.36 15.87
CA HIS A 10 -15.55 5.75 17.08
C HIS A 10 -14.69 4.63 17.70
N GLU A 11 -14.75 3.41 17.15
CA GLU A 11 -13.79 2.34 17.42
C GLU A 11 -12.69 2.35 16.36
N LYS A 12 -11.44 2.42 16.81
CA LYS A 12 -10.24 2.30 15.97
C LYS A 12 -10.13 0.86 15.44
N ASP A 13 -10.93 0.51 14.45
CA ASP A 13 -10.67 -0.69 13.66
C ASP A 13 -9.38 -0.43 12.87
N PHE A 14 -8.38 -1.27 13.10
CA PHE A 14 -7.05 -1.17 12.53
C PHE A 14 -6.69 -2.53 11.93
N ASP A 15 -6.60 -2.58 10.60
CA ASP A 15 -6.24 -3.82 9.91
C ASP A 15 -4.72 -3.97 9.91
N VAL A 16 -4.20 -5.08 10.44
CA VAL A 16 -2.76 -5.40 10.39
C VAL A 16 -2.49 -6.53 9.44
N TYR A 17 -1.72 -6.23 8.39
CA TYR A 17 -1.25 -7.19 7.40
C TYR A 17 0.21 -7.55 7.66
N LYS A 18 0.43 -8.76 8.17
CA LYS A 18 1.76 -9.32 8.44
C LYS A 18 2.32 -9.98 7.17
N TRP A 19 3.63 -10.13 7.11
CA TRP A 19 4.27 -10.88 6.03
C TRP A 19 3.74 -12.32 6.01
N THR A 20 3.27 -12.77 4.85
CA THR A 20 2.67 -14.08 4.65
C THR A 20 3.71 -15.20 4.53
N GLY A 21 4.97 -14.86 4.25
CA GLY A 21 6.02 -15.81 3.90
C GLY A 21 5.94 -16.38 2.47
N ARG A 22 4.93 -15.99 1.67
CA ARG A 22 4.74 -16.53 0.30
C ARG A 22 5.86 -16.14 -0.67
N ASN A 23 6.51 -15.00 -0.47
CA ASN A 23 7.64 -14.54 -1.27
C ASN A 23 8.51 -13.53 -0.47
N LYS A 24 9.64 -13.09 -1.03
CA LYS A 24 10.60 -12.16 -0.39
C LYS A 24 10.55 -10.71 -0.92
N TYR A 25 9.54 -10.34 -1.69
CA TYR A 25 9.40 -9.01 -2.30
C TYR A 25 8.87 -7.99 -1.27
N VAL A 26 9.55 -7.86 -0.12
CA VAL A 26 9.05 -7.08 1.04
C VAL A 26 9.21 -5.58 0.81
N VAL A 27 10.37 -5.14 0.34
CA VAL A 27 10.71 -3.75 0.03
C VAL A 27 11.54 -3.73 -1.25
N LEU A 28 11.29 -2.74 -2.11
CA LEU A 28 12.14 -2.39 -3.24
C LEU A 28 12.23 -0.87 -3.31
N GLY A 29 13.46 -0.35 -3.31
CA GLY A 29 13.75 1.06 -3.50
C GLY A 29 14.56 1.22 -4.78
N GLU A 30 14.06 2.06 -5.67
CA GLU A 30 14.68 2.48 -6.92
C GLU A 30 14.76 4.01 -6.95
N PRO A 31 15.55 4.62 -7.84
CA PRO A 31 15.59 6.08 -7.97
C PRO A 31 14.22 6.73 -8.19
N ASP A 32 13.33 6.01 -8.87
CA ASP A 32 12.03 6.52 -9.32
C ASP A 32 10.87 6.17 -8.36
N TYR A 33 11.08 5.27 -7.38
CA TYR A 33 10.03 4.88 -6.44
C TYR A 33 10.54 4.10 -5.24
N ILE A 34 9.75 4.10 -4.17
CA ILE A 34 9.85 3.14 -3.07
C ILE A 34 8.56 2.33 -2.98
N SER A 35 8.69 1.01 -2.86
CA SER A 35 7.56 0.10 -2.78
C SER A 35 7.69 -0.90 -1.64
N PHE A 36 6.54 -1.32 -1.13
CA PHE A 36 6.38 -2.31 -0.07
C PHE A 36 5.39 -3.39 -0.52
N GLY A 37 5.83 -4.64 -0.48
CA GLY A 37 5.02 -5.80 -0.78
C GLY A 37 4.76 -5.98 -2.28
N GLY A 38 5.61 -6.73 -2.97
CA GLY A 38 5.46 -7.06 -4.38
C GLY A 38 4.70 -8.36 -4.63
N GLY A 39 4.60 -8.72 -5.91
CA GLY A 39 4.02 -9.96 -6.40
C GLY A 39 2.82 -9.72 -7.33
N GLU A 40 2.60 -10.64 -8.27
CA GLU A 40 1.52 -10.54 -9.27
C GLU A 40 1.53 -9.22 -10.07
N GLY A 41 2.72 -8.64 -10.27
CA GLY A 41 2.91 -7.40 -11.03
C GLY A 41 2.46 -6.13 -10.33
N LYS A 42 2.22 -6.14 -9.02
CA LYS A 42 1.73 -4.99 -8.25
C LYS A 42 2.49 -4.80 -6.94
N TYR A 43 2.32 -3.62 -6.35
CA TYR A 43 2.85 -3.26 -5.04
C TYR A 43 1.72 -3.01 -4.05
N GLY A 44 1.87 -3.52 -2.83
CA GLY A 44 0.95 -3.28 -1.72
C GLY A 44 0.84 -1.80 -1.38
N LEU A 45 1.99 -1.12 -1.40
CA LEU A 45 2.14 0.32 -1.28
C LEU A 45 3.31 0.76 -2.15
N CYS A 46 3.14 1.84 -2.90
CA CYS A 46 4.20 2.46 -3.69
C CYS A 46 4.07 3.98 -3.57
N LEU A 47 5.20 4.65 -3.46
CA LEU A 47 5.35 6.09 -3.60
C LEU A 47 6.35 6.35 -4.73
N ASP A 48 6.07 7.35 -5.55
CA ASP A 48 6.98 7.82 -6.60
C ASP A 48 8.23 8.53 -6.03
N GLU A 49 9.09 9.03 -6.89
CA GLU A 49 10.31 9.76 -6.53
C GLU A 49 10.04 11.08 -5.81
N THR A 50 8.86 11.66 -6.02
CA THR A 50 8.45 12.91 -5.39
C THR A 50 7.89 12.71 -3.99
N LEU A 51 7.61 11.45 -3.63
CA LEU A 51 6.94 11.04 -2.39
C LEU A 51 5.56 11.68 -2.22
N PHE A 52 4.98 12.17 -3.32
CA PHE A 52 3.67 12.84 -3.34
C PHE A 52 2.61 11.95 -3.97
N GLU A 53 2.90 11.33 -5.13
CA GLU A 53 1.96 10.42 -5.77
C GLU A 53 2.22 8.98 -5.32
N GLY A 54 1.14 8.27 -5.03
CA GLY A 54 1.23 6.90 -4.56
C GLY A 54 0.16 5.99 -5.14
N SER A 55 0.39 4.69 -5.00
CA SER A 55 -0.62 3.69 -5.31
C SER A 55 -0.59 2.53 -4.32
N SER A 56 -1.75 1.90 -4.14
CA SER A 56 -1.89 0.72 -3.29
C SER A 56 -2.73 -0.35 -4.01
N ALA A 57 -2.26 -1.59 -3.95
CA ALA A 57 -2.95 -2.75 -4.51
C ALA A 57 -2.99 -3.89 -3.49
N ARG A 58 -3.74 -4.95 -3.83
CA ARG A 58 -3.55 -6.24 -3.17
C ARG A 58 -2.19 -6.81 -3.54
N CYS A 59 -1.50 -7.44 -2.59
CA CYS A 59 -0.28 -8.17 -2.88
C CYS A 59 -0.20 -9.50 -2.09
N PRO A 60 0.44 -10.54 -2.66
CA PRO A 60 0.60 -11.84 -1.98
C PRO A 60 1.58 -11.78 -0.81
N THR A 61 2.45 -10.76 -0.76
CA THR A 61 3.45 -10.59 0.31
C THR A 61 2.80 -10.32 1.67
N PHE A 62 1.70 -9.55 1.69
CA PHE A 62 1.01 -9.18 2.92
C PHE A 62 -0.46 -9.65 2.97
N ASP A 63 -1.01 -10.15 1.86
CA ASP A 63 -2.44 -10.49 1.72
C ASP A 63 -3.35 -9.31 2.09
N ASN A 64 -2.90 -8.09 1.75
CA ASN A 64 -3.60 -6.86 2.10
C ASN A 64 -4.67 -6.49 1.08
N GLU A 65 -5.67 -5.73 1.53
CA GLU A 65 -6.50 -4.89 0.66
C GLU A 65 -5.77 -3.60 0.28
N PRO A 66 -6.20 -2.88 -0.79
CA PRO A 66 -5.77 -1.50 -0.99
C PRO A 66 -5.94 -0.68 0.30
N LEU A 67 -4.87 0.04 0.66
CA LEU A 67 -4.74 0.71 1.95
C LEU A 67 -5.41 2.09 1.99
N CYS A 68 -5.66 2.67 0.82
CA CYS A 68 -6.33 3.94 0.66
C CYS A 68 -7.84 3.77 0.43
N SER A 69 -8.57 4.87 0.54
CA SER A 69 -9.99 4.94 0.18
C SER A 69 -10.20 4.51 -1.28
N PRO A 70 -11.37 3.96 -1.63
CA PRO A 70 -11.71 3.65 -3.01
C PRO A 70 -11.53 4.88 -3.92
N GLY A 71 -10.96 4.68 -5.10
CA GLY A 71 -10.64 5.75 -6.04
C GLY A 71 -10.40 5.21 -7.45
N ALA A 72 -9.74 6.01 -8.28
CA ALA A 72 -9.38 5.59 -9.63
C ALA A 72 -8.52 4.32 -9.59
N ASN A 73 -9.05 3.23 -10.14
CA ASN A 73 -8.37 1.95 -10.21
C ASN A 73 -7.73 1.78 -11.59
N LYS A 74 -6.41 1.68 -11.62
CA LYS A 74 -5.63 1.37 -12.83
C LYS A 74 -4.91 0.05 -12.61
N ALA A 75 -5.23 -0.94 -13.43
CA ALA A 75 -4.63 -2.29 -13.37
C ALA A 75 -4.70 -2.95 -11.97
N GLY A 76 -5.71 -2.63 -11.15
CA GLY A 76 -5.89 -3.17 -9.81
C GLY A 76 -5.09 -2.46 -8.71
N ALA A 77 -4.46 -1.32 -9.00
CA ALA A 77 -3.90 -0.40 -8.02
C ALA A 77 -4.80 0.85 -7.91
N VAL A 78 -4.97 1.35 -6.69
CA VAL A 78 -5.74 2.55 -6.37
C VAL A 78 -4.76 3.68 -6.09
N ALA A 79 -4.90 4.79 -6.80
CA ALA A 79 -4.04 5.96 -6.61
C ALA A 79 -4.42 6.72 -5.32
N PHE A 80 -3.43 7.37 -4.70
CA PHE A 80 -3.62 8.28 -3.58
C PHE A 80 -2.54 9.37 -3.60
N GLU A 81 -2.84 10.51 -2.97
CA GLU A 81 -1.87 11.57 -2.72
C GLU A 81 -1.33 11.46 -1.28
N CYS A 82 -0.03 11.58 -1.12
CA CYS A 82 0.66 11.56 0.16
C CYS A 82 0.73 12.99 0.73
N VAL A 83 0.00 13.22 1.81
CA VAL A 83 -0.05 14.53 2.48
C VAL A 83 1.13 14.73 3.44
N ALA A 84 1.58 13.65 4.08
CA ALA A 84 2.69 13.65 5.02
C ALA A 84 3.33 12.27 5.07
N LEU A 85 4.66 12.26 5.18
CA LEU A 85 5.45 11.05 5.40
C LEU A 85 6.30 11.24 6.66
N GLU A 86 6.18 10.31 7.59
CA GLU A 86 6.94 10.27 8.85
C GLU A 86 7.76 8.98 8.89
N VAL A 87 9.03 9.05 9.34
CA VAL A 87 9.96 7.91 9.44
C VAL A 87 10.56 7.84 10.84
#